data_AF-A0A327KN70-F1
#
_entry.id   AF-A0A327KN70-F1
#
_cell.length_a   1.000
_cell.length_b   1.000
_cell.length_c   1.000
_cell.angle_alpha   90.00
_cell.angle_beta   90.00
_cell.angle_gamma   90.00
#
_symmetry.space_group_name_H-M   'P 1'
#
loop_
_entity.id
_entity.type
_entity.pdbx_description
1 polymer ?
#
loop_
_entity_poly.entity_id
_entity_poly.type
_entity_poly.pdbx_seq_one_letter_code
_entity_poly.pdbx_strand_id
1 'polypeptide(L)'
;PVTTPRPTATAAVVPVKPGMRFDDPWLRAVMLAPSLHTSMTVSSYGDPDYAELRSLMGKPIGSVVMAFAHEPYPGLASDRFSGGAVVFLATVTFRRTASLH
;
A
#
# COMPACT_ATOMS: atom_id res chain seq x y z
N PRO A 1 32.36 5.90 -17.43
CA PRO A 1 31.33 5.46 -16.44
C PRO A 1 31.03 3.97 -16.59
N VAL A 2 31.68 3.15 -15.76
CA VAL A 2 31.52 1.68 -15.74
C VAL A 2 30.32 1.36 -14.85
N THR A 3 29.29 0.74 -15.41
CA THR A 3 28.13 0.25 -14.67
C THR A 3 28.52 -1.02 -13.91
N THR A 4 28.56 -0.94 -12.58
CA THR A 4 28.80 -2.08 -11.69
C THR A 4 27.61 -3.05 -11.75
N PRO A 5 27.80 -4.36 -12.01
CA PRO A 5 26.71 -5.32 -11.94
C PRO A 5 26.24 -5.50 -10.49
N ARG A 6 24.91 -5.52 -10.30
CA ARG A 6 24.25 -5.78 -9.01
C ARG A 6 24.66 -7.17 -8.50
N PRO A 7 25.03 -7.34 -7.21
CA PRO A 7 25.34 -8.65 -6.67
C PRO A 7 24.08 -9.53 -6.71
N THR A 8 24.13 -10.60 -7.50
CA THR A 8 23.12 -11.66 -7.48
C THR A 8 23.30 -12.41 -6.17
N ALA A 9 22.31 -12.35 -5.28
CA ALA A 9 22.33 -13.13 -4.04
C ALA A 9 22.32 -14.62 -4.40
N THR A 10 23.46 -15.30 -4.25
CA THR A 10 23.54 -16.76 -4.34
C THR A 10 22.85 -17.34 -3.11
N ALA A 11 21.67 -17.94 -3.30
CA ALA A 11 20.99 -18.67 -2.25
C ALA A 11 21.87 -19.84 -1.78
N ALA A 12 22.05 -19.98 -0.47
CA ALA A 12 22.78 -21.10 0.11
C ALA A 12 22.04 -22.42 -0.15
N VAL A 13 22.75 -23.41 -0.70
CA VAL A 13 22.21 -24.76 -0.89
C VAL A 13 22.19 -25.46 0.46
N VAL A 14 20.99 -25.74 0.97
CA VAL A 14 20.80 -26.51 2.21
C VAL A 14 20.75 -28.01 1.86
N PRO A 15 21.56 -28.87 2.52
CA PRO A 15 21.54 -30.31 2.25
C PRO A 15 20.23 -30.94 2.74
N VAL A 16 19.64 -31.79 1.89
CA VAL A 16 18.44 -32.57 2.19
C VAL A 16 18.75 -33.63 3.26
N LYS A 17 17.93 -33.68 4.31
CA LYS A 17 17.98 -34.71 5.36
C LYS A 17 16.99 -35.85 5.04
N PRO A 18 17.33 -37.12 5.32
CA PRO A 18 16.39 -38.23 5.20
C PRO A 18 15.14 -37.99 6.07
N GLY A 19 13.95 -38.15 5.49
CA GLY A 19 12.67 -37.91 6.17
C GLY A 19 12.11 -36.48 6.02
N MET A 20 12.78 -35.60 5.27
CA MET A 20 12.25 -34.28 4.93
C MET A 20 11.01 -34.45 4.04
N ARG A 21 9.86 -33.94 4.50
CA ARG A 21 8.60 -33.96 3.74
C ARG A 21 8.63 -32.83 2.71
N PHE A 22 8.63 -33.19 1.43
CA PHE A 22 8.59 -32.26 0.30
C PHE A 22 7.17 -31.97 -0.18
N ASP A 23 6.16 -32.33 0.62
CA ASP A 23 4.75 -32.21 0.26
C ASP A 23 4.19 -30.80 0.42
N ASP A 24 5.03 -29.84 0.84
CA ASP A 24 4.64 -28.45 0.97
C ASP A 24 4.15 -27.89 -0.39
N PRO A 25 2.90 -27.45 -0.50
CA PRO A 25 2.33 -27.00 -1.76
C PRO A 25 3.00 -25.74 -2.29
N TRP A 26 3.60 -24.91 -1.43
CA TRP A 26 4.36 -23.73 -1.85
C TRP A 26 5.69 -24.12 -2.46
N LEU A 27 6.40 -25.06 -1.86
CA LEU A 27 7.64 -25.62 -2.42
C LEU A 27 7.39 -26.26 -3.78
N ARG A 28 6.29 -27.02 -3.92
CA ARG A 28 5.89 -27.61 -5.21
C ARG A 28 5.53 -26.56 -6.24
N ALA A 29 4.80 -25.51 -5.86
CA ALA A 29 4.48 -24.39 -6.75
C ALA A 29 5.74 -23.67 -7.23
N VAL A 30 6.71 -23.43 -6.34
CA VAL A 30 8.01 -22.84 -6.68
C VAL A 30 8.81 -23.72 -7.63
N MET A 31 8.81 -25.05 -7.40
CA MET A 31 9.54 -26.00 -8.24
C MET A 31 8.96 -26.13 -9.65
N LEU A 32 7.65 -25.96 -9.80
CA LEU A 32 6.95 -26.03 -11.09
C LEU A 32 6.91 -24.70 -11.84
N ALA A 33 7.08 -23.58 -11.15
CA ALA A 33 7.03 -22.26 -11.77
C ALA A 33 8.29 -22.01 -12.63
N PRO A 34 8.14 -21.71 -13.94
CA PRO A 34 9.27 -21.32 -14.79
C PRO A 34 9.98 -20.05 -14.30
N SER A 35 9.24 -19.16 -13.63
CA SER A 35 9.77 -18.03 -12.92
C SER A 35 8.79 -17.61 -11.80
N LEU A 36 9.33 -17.19 -10.66
CA LEU A 36 8.51 -16.71 -9.53
C LEU A 36 7.91 -15.33 -9.77
N HIS A 37 8.55 -14.52 -10.61
CA HIS A 37 8.14 -13.14 -10.87
C HIS A 37 7.10 -13.00 -11.98
N THR A 38 7.13 -13.88 -12.98
CA THR A 38 6.33 -13.74 -14.20
C THR A 38 5.38 -14.89 -14.46
N SER A 39 5.56 -16.04 -13.80
CA SER A 39 4.77 -17.25 -14.06
C SER A 39 4.05 -17.81 -12.83
N MET A 40 4.35 -17.30 -11.63
CA MET A 40 3.65 -17.68 -10.41
C MET A 40 2.58 -16.65 -10.05
N THR A 41 1.32 -17.07 -10.06
CA THR A 41 0.17 -16.25 -9.63
C THR A 41 -0.45 -16.89 -8.40
N VAL A 42 -0.65 -16.11 -7.35
CA VAL A 42 -1.24 -16.53 -6.09
C VAL A 42 -2.47 -15.67 -5.84
N SER A 43 -3.63 -16.30 -5.63
CA SER A 43 -4.80 -15.64 -5.08
C SER A 43 -4.98 -16.04 -3.62
N SER A 44 -5.21 -15.05 -2.75
CA SER A 44 -5.70 -15.33 -1.40
C SER A 44 -7.11 -15.91 -1.50
N TYR A 45 -7.37 -17.01 -0.80
CA TYR A 45 -8.69 -17.64 -0.73
C TYR A 45 -9.27 -17.51 0.67
N GLY A 46 -10.52 -17.06 0.76
CA GLY A 46 -11.23 -16.83 2.03
C GLY A 46 -11.52 -15.35 2.28
N ASP A 47 -12.30 -15.08 3.33
CA ASP A 47 -12.60 -13.72 3.77
C ASP A 47 -11.36 -13.14 4.48
N PRO A 48 -10.78 -12.04 3.97
CA PRO A 48 -9.70 -11.35 4.66
C PRO A 48 -10.17 -10.79 6.01
N ASP A 49 -9.40 -11.05 7.06
CA ASP A 49 -9.65 -10.46 8.37
C ASP A 49 -9.23 -8.98 8.37
N TYR A 50 -10.22 -8.11 8.48
CA TYR A 50 -10.04 -6.66 8.55
C TYR A 50 -10.25 -6.10 9.97
N ALA A 51 -10.19 -6.94 11.01
CA ALA A 51 -10.35 -6.49 12.39
C ALA A 51 -9.37 -5.36 12.76
N GLU A 52 -8.13 -5.41 12.28
CA GLU A 52 -7.11 -4.38 12.49
C GLU A 52 -7.49 -3.03 11.84
N LEU A 53 -8.12 -3.06 10.66
CA LEU A 53 -8.59 -1.86 9.96
C LEU A 53 -9.78 -1.21 10.64
N ARG A 54 -10.48 -1.91 11.54
CA ARG A 54 -11.66 -1.37 12.25
C ARG A 54 -11.34 -0.07 13.00
N SER A 55 -10.11 0.06 13.52
CA SER A 55 -9.64 1.27 14.18
C SER A 55 -9.61 2.50 13.25
N LEU A 56 -9.40 2.29 11.95
CA LEU A 56 -9.28 3.32 10.92
C LEU A 56 -10.60 3.62 10.20
N MET A 57 -11.63 2.79 10.39
CA MET A 57 -12.94 2.92 9.72
C MET A 57 -13.93 3.82 10.49
N GLY A 58 -13.47 4.53 11.52
CA GLY A 58 -14.29 5.52 12.23
C GLY A 58 -14.64 6.71 11.33
N LYS A 59 -15.93 7.07 11.25
CA LYS A 59 -16.35 8.30 10.57
C LYS A 59 -15.77 9.51 11.31
N PRO A 60 -15.02 10.42 10.66
CA PRO A 60 -14.51 11.62 11.32
C PRO A 60 -15.67 12.51 11.78
N ILE A 61 -15.45 13.33 12.81
CA ILE A 61 -16.48 14.18 13.44
C ILE A 61 -16.90 15.40 12.59
N GLY A 62 -16.15 15.72 11.55
CA GLY A 62 -16.40 16.86 10.69
C GLY A 62 -15.58 16.82 9.40
N SER A 63 -15.81 17.81 8.55
CA SER A 63 -15.09 18.01 7.29
C SER A 63 -14.62 19.44 7.19
N VAL A 64 -13.52 19.64 6.48
CA VAL A 64 -13.12 20.96 6.01
C VAL A 64 -14.03 21.40 4.87
N VAL A 65 -14.40 22.68 4.85
CA VAL A 65 -15.15 23.29 3.76
C VAL A 65 -14.17 23.71 2.68
N MET A 66 -14.19 23.01 1.56
CA MET A 66 -13.40 23.32 0.37
C MET A 66 -14.35 23.65 -0.77
N ALA A 67 -13.99 24.67 -1.55
CA ALA A 67 -14.68 25.01 -2.79
C ALA A 67 -13.73 24.80 -3.97
N PHE A 68 -14.29 24.57 -5.15
CA PHE A 68 -13.50 24.55 -6.37
C PHE A 68 -12.99 25.96 -6.67
N ALA A 69 -11.70 26.06 -6.99
CA ALA A 69 -11.07 27.28 -7.48
C ALA A 69 -11.01 27.24 -9.01
N HIS A 70 -10.97 28.42 -9.64
CA HIS A 70 -10.79 28.52 -11.10
C HIS A 70 -9.41 28.02 -11.55
N GLU A 71 -8.40 28.19 -10.71
CA GLU A 71 -7.01 27.83 -10.99
C GLU A 71 -6.57 26.68 -10.07
N PRO A 72 -5.81 25.67 -10.57
CA PRO A 72 -5.48 24.46 -9.82
C PRO A 72 -4.63 24.67 -8.56
N TYR A 73 -3.73 25.66 -8.56
CA TYR A 73 -2.82 25.92 -7.44
C TYR A 73 -2.76 27.41 -7.10
N PRO A 74 -3.78 27.95 -6.41
CA PRO A 74 -3.90 29.39 -6.18
C PRO A 74 -2.68 29.96 -5.47
N GLY A 75 -1.95 30.84 -6.17
CA GLY A 75 -0.75 31.48 -5.64
C GLY A 75 0.53 30.65 -5.74
N LEU A 76 0.55 29.53 -6.47
CA LEU A 76 1.76 28.75 -6.77
C LEU A 76 2.20 29.03 -8.22
N ALA A 77 3.28 29.77 -8.39
CA ALA A 77 4.00 29.87 -9.67
C ALA A 77 5.28 29.02 -9.60
N SER A 78 5.81 28.63 -10.76
CA SER A 78 7.01 27.77 -10.86
C SER A 78 8.24 28.35 -10.15
N ASP A 79 8.31 29.68 -10.03
CA ASP A 79 9.43 30.45 -9.48
C ASP A 79 9.13 31.07 -8.10
N ARG A 80 7.85 31.21 -7.73
CA ARG A 80 7.46 31.90 -6.50
C ARG A 80 6.10 31.45 -5.98
N PHE A 81 5.93 31.52 -4.66
CA PHE A 81 4.64 31.38 -4.00
C PHE A 81 4.13 32.78 -3.59
N SER A 82 2.94 33.15 -4.06
CA SER A 82 2.24 34.39 -3.71
C SER A 82 0.96 34.14 -2.89
N GLY A 83 0.68 32.90 -2.50
CA GLY A 83 -0.43 32.55 -1.62
C GLY A 83 -0.16 32.95 -0.16
N GLY A 84 -1.19 32.86 0.68
CA GLY A 84 -1.03 33.03 2.12
C GLY A 84 -0.17 31.91 2.70
N ALA A 85 0.90 32.26 3.43
CA ALA A 85 1.75 31.26 4.10
C ALA A 85 0.99 30.48 5.20
N VAL A 86 -0.05 31.09 5.75
CA VAL A 86 -0.95 30.48 6.75
C VAL A 86 -2.39 30.75 6.33
N VAL A 87 -3.21 29.70 6.28
CA VAL A 87 -4.62 29.77 5.94
C VAL A 87 -5.43 29.02 6.99
N PHE A 88 -6.47 29.68 7.50
CA PHE A 88 -7.41 29.06 8.43
C PHE A 88 -8.60 28.50 7.65
N LEU A 89 -8.73 27.18 7.67
CA LEU A 89 -9.76 26.49 6.93
C LEU A 89 -11.01 26.33 7.78
N ALA A 90 -12.16 26.74 7.24
CA ALA A 90 -13.44 26.55 7.90
C ALA A 90 -13.74 25.05 8.02
N THR A 91 -14.17 24.63 9.22
CA THR A 91 -14.54 23.24 9.49
C THR A 91 -16.02 23.18 9.86
N VAL A 92 -16.72 22.17 9.35
CA VAL A 92 -18.12 21.88 9.70
C VAL A 92 -18.22 20.51 10.38
N THR A 93 -18.97 20.43 11.47
CA THR A 93 -19.19 19.19 12.21
C THR A 93 -20.38 18.41 11.64
N PHE A 94 -20.25 17.10 11.51
CA PHE A 94 -21.39 16.27 11.07
C PHE A 94 -22.42 16.16 12.20
N ARG A 95 -23.70 16.40 11.88
CA ARG A 95 -24.81 16.23 12.85
C ARG A 95 -25.27 14.79 13.01
N ARG A 96 -25.00 13.94 12.00
CA ARG A 96 -25.30 12.50 12.00
C ARG A 96 -24.20 11.78 11.25
N THR A 97 -23.63 10.77 11.87
CA THR A 97 -22.62 9.89 11.27
C THR A 97 -23.21 8.51 11.01
N ALA A 98 -22.69 7.81 10.00
CA ALA A 98 -23.09 6.43 9.68
C ALA A 98 -22.40 5.40 10.58
N SER A 99 -22.10 5.74 11.84
CA SER A 99 -21.44 4.83 12.78
C SER A 99 -22.36 3.62 13.01
N LEU A 100 -21.84 2.43 12.71
CA LEU A 100 -22.51 1.14 12.90
C LEU A 100 -22.62 0.89 14.41
N HIS A 101 -23.86 0.69 14.89
CA HIS A 101 -24.18 0.44 16.30
C HIS A 101 -24.09 -1.05 16.62
#